data_AF-A0A099W6I6-F1
#
_entry.id   AF-A0A099W6I6-F1
#
_cell.length_a   1.000
_cell.length_b   1.000
_cell.length_c   1.000
_cell.angle_alpha   90.00
_cell.angle_beta   90.00
_cell.angle_gamma   90.00
#
_symmetry.space_group_name_H-M   'P 1'
#
loop_
_entity.id
_entity.type
_entity.pdbx_description
1 polymer ?
#
loop_
_entity_poly.entity_id
_entity_poly.type
_entity_poly.pdbx_seq_one_letter_code
_entity_poly.pdbx_strand_id
1 'polypeptide(L)' 'MIFKVYFQETKTETPVREKTKSIYVEASGAPEVRVILKDQPFHIELIEELSEAHLQYEKQNEDFQLWGQ' A
#
# COMPACT_ATOMS: atom_id res chain seq x y z
N MET A 1 5.43 -2.22 -11.67
CA MET A 1 4.41 -3.13 -11.11
C MET A 1 3.62 -2.36 -10.08
N ILE A 2 2.35 -2.70 -9.83
CA ILE A 2 1.55 -2.05 -8.80
C ILE A 2 1.48 -2.96 -7.57
N PHE A 3 1.72 -2.38 -6.41
CA PHE A 3 1.65 -3.05 -5.12
C PHE A 3 0.49 -2.49 -4.32
N LYS A 4 -0.30 -3.37 -3.69
CA LYS A 4 -1.23 -2.99 -2.62
C LYS A 4 -0.49 -3.11 -1.30
N VAL A 5 -0.37 -1.99 -0.60
CA VAL A 5 0.37 -1.90 0.66
C VAL A 5 -0.63 -1.74 1.78
N TYR A 6 -0.66 -2.71 2.69
CA TYR A 6 -1.45 -2.65 3.91
C TYR A 6 -0.59 -2.05 5.02
N PHE A 7 -1.10 -1.03 5.70
CA PHE A 7 -0.36 -0.30 6.72
C PHE A 7 -1.27 0.28 7.79
N GLN A 8 -0.68 0.61 8.94
CA GLN A 8 -1.29 1.49 9.93
C GLN A 8 -0.59 2.86 9.91
N GLU A 9 -1.31 3.92 10.25
CA GLU A 9 -0.82 5.30 10.09
C GLU A 9 0.40 5.63 10.95
N THR A 10 0.57 4.94 12.08
CA THR A 10 1.66 5.18 13.04
C THR A 10 2.37 3.90 13.44
N LYS A 11 3.69 4.03 13.69
CA LYS A 11 4.56 2.99 14.24
C LYS A 11 4.58 2.96 15.78
N THR A 12 4.00 3.96 16.44
CA THR A 12 4.12 4.15 17.89
C THR A 12 2.95 3.55 18.68
N GLU A 13 1.88 3.13 18.01
CA GLU A 13 0.72 2.50 18.62
C GLU A 13 0.75 0.98 18.41
N THR A 14 0.11 0.25 19.32
CA THR A 14 -0.13 -1.18 19.13
C THR A 14 -1.04 -1.39 17.90
N PRO A 15 -0.68 -2.31 16.98
CA PRO A 15 -1.50 -2.60 15.81
C PRO A 15 -2.92 -3.06 16.19
N VAL A 16 -3.93 -2.38 15.65
CA VAL A 16 -5.35 -2.74 15.78
C VAL A 16 -5.89 -3.11 14.39
N ARG A 17 -6.52 -4.28 14.25
CA ARG A 17 -6.89 -4.81 12.92
C ARG A 17 -7.83 -3.89 12.15
N GLU A 18 -8.75 -3.24 12.85
CA GLU A 18 -9.76 -2.35 12.28
C GLU A 18 -9.17 -1.03 11.76
N LYS A 19 -7.91 -0.71 12.12
CA LYS A 19 -7.20 0.49 11.68
C LYS A 19 -6.32 0.26 10.45
N THR A 20 -6.19 -0.97 9.96
CA THR A 20 -5.39 -1.25 8.76
C THR A 20 -6.00 -0.55 7.55
N LYS A 21 -5.18 0.27 6.89
CA LYS A 21 -5.50 0.96 5.63
C LYS A 21 -4.71 0.33 4.50
N SER A 22 -5.14 0.62 3.27
CA SER A 22 -4.42 0.21 2.07
C SER A 22 -4.16 1.39 1.13
N ILE A 23 -3.00 1.38 0.49
CA ILE A 23 -2.64 2.29 -0.60
C ILE A 23 -2.04 1.49 -1.77
N TYR A 24 -2.11 2.06 -2.97
CA TYR A 24 -1.52 1.47 -4.17
C TYR A 24 -0.25 2.21 -4.54
N VAL A 25 0.85 1.49 -4.72
CA VAL A 25 2.18 2.07 -5.01
C VAL A 25 2.74 1.46 -6.28
N GLU A 26 3.16 2.28 -7.22
CA GLU A 26 3.92 1.84 -8.38
C GLU A 26 5.40 1.71 -8.01
N ALA A 27 5.98 0.53 -8.28
CA ALA A 27 7.40 0.26 -8.05
C ALA A 27 7.93 -0.87 -8.95
N SER A 28 9.26 -0.99 -9.03
CA SER A 28 9.97 -2.11 -9.66
C SER A 28 10.07 -3.35 -8.76
N GLY A 29 9.70 -3.26 -7.49
CA GLY A 29 9.71 -4.38 -6.54
C GLY A 29 9.37 -3.98 -5.12
N ALA A 30 9.09 -4.97 -4.25
CA ALA A 30 8.77 -4.74 -2.85
C ALA A 30 9.83 -3.95 -2.04
N PRO A 31 11.15 -4.06 -2.30
CA PRO A 31 12.15 -3.23 -1.63
C PRO A 31 11.99 -1.73 -1.93
N GLU A 32 11.70 -1.38 -3.19
CA GLU A 32 11.54 0.02 -3.61
C GLU A 32 10.28 0.64 -2.99
N VAL A 33 9.20 -0.13 -2.83
CA VAL A 33 8.00 0.32 -2.10
C VAL A 33 8.35 0.84 -0.70
N ARG A 34 9.24 0.13 0.02
CA ARG A 34 9.69 0.57 1.37
C ARG A 34 10.54 1.82 1.32
N VAL A 35 11.29 2.03 0.24
CA VAL A 35 12.10 3.24 0.02
C VAL A 35 11.17 4.44 -0.24
N ILE A 36 10.18 4.28 -1.11
CA ILE A 36 9.19 5.33 -1.44
C ILE A 36 8.43 5.78 -0.18
N LEU A 37 8.04 4.84 0.69
CA LEU A 37 7.26 5.13 1.90
C LEU A 37 8.12 5.41 3.14
N LYS A 38 9.45 5.50 3.01
CA LYS A 38 10.39 5.54 4.14
C LYS A 38 10.13 6.70 5.10
N ASP A 39 9.82 7.87 4.56
CA ASP A 39 9.63 9.10 5.33
C ASP A 39 8.22 9.21 5.95
N GLN A 40 7.32 8.27 5.62
CA GLN A 40 5.99 8.23 6.20
C GLN A 40 6.01 7.55 7.58
N PRO A 41 5.11 7.96 8.49
CA PRO A 41 4.96 7.33 9.80
C PRO A 41 4.36 5.91 9.74
N PHE A 42 4.10 5.40 8.54
CA PHE A 42 3.35 4.16 8.31
C PHE A 42 4.03 2.91 8.87
N HIS A 43 3.29 2.15 9.67
CA HIS A 43 3.64 0.78 10.00
C HIS A 43 3.16 -0.14 8.88
N ILE A 44 4.08 -0.51 7.97
CA ILE A 44 3.78 -1.41 6.85
C ILE A 44 3.60 -2.85 7.36
N GLU A 45 2.41 -3.40 7.17
CA GLU A 45 2.04 -4.76 7.56
C GLU A 45 2.32 -5.77 6.45
N LEU A 46 1.91 -5.46 5.20
CA LEU A 46 2.07 -6.34 4.05
C LEU A 46 2.25 -5.52 2.76
N ILE A 47 3.14 -5.99 1.88
CA ILE A 47 3.31 -5.49 0.52
C ILE A 47 2.94 -6.63 -0.42
N GLU A 48 1.82 -6.48 -1.11
CA GLU A 48 1.28 -7.48 -2.05
C GLU A 48 1.44 -6.98 -3.48
N GLU A 49 2.06 -7.77 -4.35
CA GLU A 49 2.10 -7.47 -5.78
C GLU A 49 0.76 -7.82 -6.42
N LEU A 50 0.17 -6.87 -7.15
CA LEU A 50 -1.09 -7.11 -7.83
C LEU A 50 -0.85 -7.73 -9.21
N SER A 51 -1.51 -8.86 -9.46
CA SER A 51 -1.65 -9.40 -10.81
C SER A 51 -2.47 -8.46 -11.68
N GLU A 52 -2.32 -8.55 -13.00
CA GLU A 52 -3.06 -7.69 -13.94
C GLU A 52 -4.58 -7.78 -13.72
N ALA A 53 -5.13 -9.00 -13.56
CA ALA A 53 -6.56 -9.18 -13.32
C ALA A 53 -7.03 -8.54 -12.00
N HIS A 54 -6.23 -8.65 -10.94
CA HIS A 54 -6.54 -8.04 -9.65
C HIS A 54 -6.48 -6.51 -9.74
N LEU A 55 -5.46 -5.96 -10.42
CA LEU A 55 -5.33 -4.52 -10.63
C LEU A 55 -6.51 -3.94 -11.43
N GLN A 56 -6.98 -4.63 -12.48
CA GLN A 56 -8.13 -4.19 -13.25
C GLN A 56 -9.43 -4.18 -12.43
N TYR A 57 -9.59 -5.13 -11.52
CA TYR A 57 -10.70 -5.12 -10.57
C TYR A 57 -10.61 -3.93 -9.59
N GLU A 58 -9.44 -3.69 -9.02
CA GLU A 58 -9.21 -2.58 -8.08
C GLU A 58 -9.46 -1.21 -8.74
N LYS A 59 -9.05 -1.03 -10.00
CA LYS A 59 -9.28 0.20 -10.78
C LYS A 59 -10.75 0.51 -11.07
N GLN A 60 -11.66 -0.46 -10.91
CA GLN A 60 -13.10 -0.21 -11.05
C GLN A 60 -13.68 0.47 -9.82
N ASN A 61 -12.96 0.46 -8.69
CA ASN A 61 -13.36 1.16 -7.49
C ASN A 61 -13.04 2.66 -7.62
N GLU A 62 -14.00 3.52 -7.26
CA GLU A 62 -13.85 4.98 -7.32
C GLU A 62 -12.77 5.50 -6.36
N ASP A 63 -12.51 4.77 -5.28
CA ASP A 63 -11.48 5.10 -4.28
C ASP A 63 -10.06 4.68 -4.70
N PHE A 64 -9.90 4.08 -5.88
CA PHE A 64 -8.58 3.68 -6.36
C PHE A 64 -7.73 4.90 -6.69
N GLN A 65 -6.66 5.10 -5.93
CA GLN A 65 -5.66 6.16 -6.17
C GLN A 65 -4.25 5.62 -6.00
N LEU A 66 -3.40 5.96 -6.97
CA LEU A 66 -1.96 5.69 -6.88
C LEU A 66 -1.33 6.71 -5.94
N TRP A 67 -0.52 6.20 -5.01
CA TRP A 67 0.21 7.03 -4.06
C TRP A 67 1.15 8.01 -4.78
N GLY A 68 0.95 9.30 -4.52
CA GLY A 68 1.78 10.38 -5.06
C GLY A 68 1.35 10.91 -6.44
N GLN A 69 0.18 10.53 -6.95
CA GLN A 69 -0.43 11.10 -8.16
C GLN A 69 -1.62 12.01 -7.85
#